data_AF-A0A4Y9ZLK2-F1
#
_entry.id   AF-A0A4Y9ZLK2-F1
#
_cell.length_a   1.000
_cell.length_b   1.000
_cell.length_c   1.000
_cell.angle_alpha   90.00
_cell.angle_beta   90.00
_cell.angle_gamma   90.00
#
_symmetry.space_group_name_H-M   'P 1'
#
loop_
_entity.id
_entity.type
_entity.pdbx_description
1 polymer ?
#
loop_
_entity_poly.entity_id
_entity_poly.type
_entity_poly.pdbx_seq_one_letter_code
_entity_poly.pdbx_strand_id
1 'polypeptide(L)'
;MIQLSRRLTLSVLFAAAAYTATRWITPWRQWTTFDAPEPAFDRQYIQPNASNDAGEWWWFQAIGEPGASGIPPAFQVLFYQGYAFQFGPRDPVLPEYYLDIKGFHADGSAFSLTLPAASSRAWDVLRSAGAGDGDKVLDSILALFAALVAQAPRDLQEFAQKPDFVPVLCEIISFAQRGKDPLALVVDAEGDAELKKAGIGKPEKLMLITLRTVIIKKSGLCSSETCPPVRQLISQTLSALPSSSLQPTYFLAIYRSLVPELAILPSRLSAYTAGLRLLPDSSSESSEMPAFEHTENCLSILDSFLLGRWAETEEPNELGDDVINGERQEDLIEGLVTLCVVCSIMLVREEFEEQRDTANKCMESALRVLINLSHDNATWCKLLLRQELTMPVVVSLIARSQTSRTRRSHKDEDTPTLDDDGDHEGDAQAFDRLCLALGLLTNLVQADEGSAKDLVRATEFDPSCKAERACARACHCAARVNALEGLVRVYTDHRAPEDTDMDDPGAHIVTGHLAVLFGLLMRGSAENESIVLDALPGVTRRAKLDGLLGSVHEFAGLYREFMMRVARGEGKDDEEADGDDGDGATRGLGRGGSVDRAVRDGASEGVTQDVIELLQKLRDG
;
A
#
# COMPACT_ATOMS: atom_id res chain seq x y z
N MET A 1 -17.63 1.88 -11.55
CA MET A 1 -16.19 2.23 -11.72
C MET A 1 -15.67 1.97 -13.14
N ILE A 2 -15.84 0.78 -13.73
CA ILE A 2 -15.31 0.45 -15.08
C ILE A 2 -15.69 1.48 -16.18
N GLN A 3 -16.95 1.93 -16.22
CA GLN A 3 -17.38 2.97 -17.18
C GLN A 3 -16.76 4.35 -16.92
N LEU A 4 -16.48 4.70 -15.66
CA LEU A 4 -15.82 5.96 -15.29
C LEU A 4 -14.33 5.94 -15.66
N SER A 5 -13.65 4.82 -15.41
CA SER A 5 -12.24 4.60 -15.81
C SER A 5 -12.07 4.69 -17.33
N ARG A 6 -12.99 4.11 -18.13
CA ARG A 6 -12.98 4.23 -19.60
C ARG A 6 -13.18 5.69 -20.07
N ARG A 7 -14.12 6.43 -19.48
CA ARG A 7 -14.34 7.86 -19.80
C ARG A 7 -13.12 8.72 -19.47
N LEU A 8 -12.42 8.42 -18.38
CA LEU A 8 -11.24 9.21 -18.02
C LEU A 8 -10.03 8.85 -18.87
N THR A 9 -9.83 7.57 -19.17
CA THR A 9 -8.85 7.10 -20.16
C THR A 9 -8.97 7.87 -21.47
N LEU A 10 -10.20 8.08 -21.94
CA LEU A 10 -10.49 8.86 -23.14
C LEU A 10 -10.19 10.36 -22.97
N SER A 11 -10.50 10.93 -21.81
CA SER A 11 -10.17 12.33 -21.50
C SER A 11 -8.65 12.56 -21.44
N VAL A 12 -7.90 11.58 -20.94
CA VAL A 12 -6.43 11.55 -20.90
C VAL A 12 -5.87 11.47 -22.32
N LEU A 13 -6.40 10.57 -23.16
CA LEU A 13 -6.03 10.49 -24.58
C LEU A 13 -6.32 11.80 -25.33
N PHE A 14 -7.47 12.40 -25.06
CA PHE A 14 -7.83 13.70 -25.62
C PHE A 14 -6.84 14.78 -25.18
N ALA A 15 -6.49 14.85 -23.90
CA ALA A 15 -5.53 15.80 -23.37
C ALA A 15 -4.12 15.59 -23.97
N ALA A 16 -3.69 14.34 -24.13
CA ALA A 16 -2.41 14.00 -24.77
C ALA A 16 -2.38 14.38 -26.25
N ALA A 17 -3.47 14.12 -26.98
CA ALA A 17 -3.59 14.49 -28.38
C ALA A 17 -3.64 16.01 -28.57
N ALA A 18 -4.35 16.73 -27.70
CA ALA A 18 -4.35 18.18 -27.69
C ALA A 18 -2.96 18.74 -27.35
N TYR A 19 -2.28 18.20 -26.33
CA TYR A 19 -0.92 18.58 -25.94
C TYR A 19 0.07 18.41 -27.08
N THR A 20 0.12 17.20 -27.66
CA THR A 20 1.00 16.91 -28.79
C THR A 20 0.70 17.85 -29.95
N ALA A 21 -0.57 18.01 -30.35
CA ALA A 21 -0.96 18.96 -31.40
C ALA A 21 -0.50 20.40 -31.12
N THR A 22 -0.61 20.88 -29.87
CA THR A 22 -0.10 22.22 -29.51
C THR A 22 1.41 22.34 -29.55
N ARG A 23 2.17 21.28 -29.25
CA ARG A 23 3.64 21.28 -29.33
C ARG A 23 4.13 21.43 -30.77
N TRP A 24 3.38 20.89 -31.74
CA TRP A 24 3.69 21.01 -33.17
C TRP A 24 3.32 22.37 -33.78
N ILE A 25 2.60 23.25 -33.05
CA ILE A 25 2.04 24.49 -33.60
C ILE A 25 2.38 25.68 -32.69
N THR A 26 3.30 26.56 -33.09
CA THR A 26 3.58 27.85 -32.41
C THR A 26 3.30 29.05 -33.33
N PRO A 27 2.84 30.23 -32.84
CA PRO A 27 2.29 30.56 -31.51
C PRO A 27 0.78 30.87 -31.55
N TRP A 28 0.02 30.36 -30.58
CA TRP A 28 -1.37 30.76 -30.35
C TRP A 28 -1.48 31.75 -29.18
N ARG A 29 -2.33 32.77 -29.31
CA ARG A 29 -2.75 33.64 -28.20
C ARG A 29 -4.18 33.30 -27.78
N GLN A 30 -4.38 33.24 -26.46
CA GLN A 30 -5.66 33.24 -25.70
C GLN A 30 -6.78 32.29 -26.15
N TRP A 31 -7.14 31.36 -25.28
CA TRP A 31 -8.42 30.66 -25.32
C TRP A 31 -9.53 31.62 -24.89
N THR A 32 -10.45 31.97 -25.79
CA THR A 32 -11.75 32.54 -25.41
C THR A 32 -12.71 31.40 -25.11
N THR A 33 -12.93 31.11 -23.83
CA THR A 33 -14.07 30.30 -23.39
C THR A 33 -15.34 31.12 -23.62
N PHE A 34 -16.27 30.60 -24.42
CA PHE A 34 -17.60 31.19 -24.53
C PHE A 34 -18.34 30.96 -23.21
N ASP A 35 -18.74 32.05 -22.54
CA ASP A 35 -19.70 32.02 -21.43
C ASP A 35 -21.06 31.52 -21.96
N ALA A 36 -21.30 30.21 -21.87
CA ALA A 36 -22.59 29.62 -22.18
C ALA A 36 -23.43 29.54 -20.89
N PRO A 37 -24.57 30.24 -20.79
CA PRO A 37 -25.41 30.25 -19.61
C PRO A 37 -26.50 29.16 -19.73
N GLU A 38 -26.14 27.89 -19.54
CA GLU A 38 -27.02 26.72 -19.28
C GLU A 38 -26.14 25.45 -19.25
N PRO A 39 -26.54 24.32 -18.61
CA PRO A 39 -25.57 23.33 -18.18
C PRO A 39 -24.85 22.74 -19.39
N ALA A 40 -23.53 22.92 -19.44
CA ALA A 40 -22.69 22.25 -20.42
C ALA A 40 -23.02 20.75 -20.40
N PHE A 41 -23.48 20.26 -21.55
CA PHE A 41 -23.90 18.89 -21.85
C PHE A 41 -23.25 17.79 -20.99
N ASP A 42 -24.07 16.90 -20.41
CA ASP A 42 -23.91 16.48 -19.00
C ASP A 42 -23.78 14.97 -18.71
N ARG A 43 -23.86 14.04 -19.67
CA ARG A 43 -23.57 12.58 -19.48
C ARG A 43 -23.51 11.83 -20.83
N GLN A 44 -23.13 10.56 -20.76
CA GLN A 44 -23.33 9.56 -21.82
C GLN A 44 -24.80 9.12 -21.80
N TYR A 45 -25.46 9.10 -22.96
CA TYR A 45 -26.89 8.79 -23.08
C TYR A 45 -27.15 7.33 -23.47
N ILE A 46 -26.15 6.62 -23.97
CA ILE A 46 -26.30 5.22 -24.42
C ILE A 46 -25.44 4.27 -23.59
N GLN A 47 -25.95 3.07 -23.28
CA GLN A 47 -25.09 1.97 -22.80
C GLN A 47 -24.75 1.07 -23.99
N PRO A 48 -23.51 1.09 -24.50
CA PRO A 48 -23.14 0.28 -25.64
C PRO A 48 -23.14 -1.18 -25.19
N ASN A 49 -23.76 -2.03 -26.00
CA ASN A 49 -23.66 -3.47 -25.85
C ASN A 49 -23.94 -4.09 -27.23
N ALA A 50 -23.68 -5.38 -27.38
CA ALA A 50 -23.89 -6.09 -28.64
C ALA A 50 -25.36 -6.04 -29.15
N SER A 51 -26.33 -5.68 -28.31
CA SER A 51 -27.74 -5.52 -28.69
C SER A 51 -28.18 -4.07 -28.94
N ASN A 52 -27.38 -3.06 -28.59
CA ASN A 52 -27.72 -1.64 -28.71
C ASN A 52 -27.10 -1.04 -29.97
N ASP A 53 -27.91 -0.67 -30.95
CA ASP A 53 -27.51 -0.04 -32.22
C ASP A 53 -27.34 1.47 -32.16
N ALA A 54 -27.64 2.08 -31.00
CA ALA A 54 -27.42 3.49 -30.82
C ALA A 54 -25.91 3.84 -30.90
N GLY A 55 -25.62 4.94 -31.56
CA GLY A 55 -24.31 5.57 -31.58
C GLY A 55 -24.38 6.94 -30.90
N GLU A 56 -23.34 7.29 -30.16
CA GLU A 56 -23.18 8.61 -29.53
C GLU A 56 -21.86 9.19 -30.00
N TRP A 57 -21.79 10.50 -30.23
CA TRP A 57 -20.54 11.15 -30.61
C TRP A 57 -20.39 12.53 -29.97
N TRP A 58 -19.14 12.88 -29.72
CA TRP A 58 -18.71 14.18 -29.23
C TRP A 58 -17.68 14.71 -30.20
N TRP A 59 -17.88 15.94 -30.64
CA TRP A 59 -17.03 16.56 -31.66
C TRP A 59 -16.49 17.89 -31.16
N PHE A 60 -15.22 18.12 -31.41
CA PHE A 60 -14.54 19.37 -31.13
C PHE A 60 -13.63 19.74 -32.30
N GLN A 61 -13.43 21.03 -32.52
CA GLN A 61 -12.51 21.56 -33.52
C GLN A 61 -11.78 22.79 -32.99
N ALA A 62 -10.50 22.89 -33.32
CA ALA A 62 -9.68 24.08 -33.14
C ALA A 62 -9.08 24.51 -34.48
N ILE A 63 -9.05 25.82 -34.75
CA ILE A 63 -8.50 26.42 -35.97
C ILE A 63 -7.63 27.61 -35.58
N GLY A 64 -6.37 27.58 -36.00
CA GLY A 64 -5.36 28.58 -35.69
C GLY A 64 -5.32 29.72 -36.66
N GLU A 65 -4.59 30.77 -36.28
CA GLU A 65 -4.34 31.87 -37.19
C GLU A 65 -3.46 31.41 -38.37
N PRO A 66 -3.76 31.84 -39.61
CA PRO A 66 -2.96 31.49 -40.77
C PRO A 66 -1.51 31.94 -40.63
N GLY A 67 -0.57 31.02 -40.86
CA GLY A 67 0.86 31.33 -40.96
C GLY A 67 1.22 31.93 -42.32
N ALA A 68 2.52 31.95 -42.63
CA ALA A 68 3.04 32.47 -43.90
C ALA A 68 2.52 31.72 -45.15
N SER A 69 2.07 30.47 -44.98
CA SER A 69 1.46 29.64 -46.03
C SER A 69 0.04 30.09 -46.42
N GLY A 70 -0.60 30.94 -45.60
CA GLY A 70 -2.00 31.30 -45.74
C GLY A 70 -2.99 30.19 -45.35
N ILE A 71 -2.50 29.01 -44.94
CA ILE A 71 -3.33 27.90 -44.48
C ILE A 71 -3.35 27.93 -42.94
N PRO A 72 -4.52 28.10 -42.31
CA PRO A 72 -4.64 28.01 -40.87
C PRO A 72 -4.42 26.56 -40.42
N PRO A 73 -3.50 26.30 -39.47
CA PRO A 73 -3.40 24.98 -38.87
C PRO A 73 -4.72 24.68 -38.16
N ALA A 74 -5.26 23.49 -38.33
CA ALA A 74 -6.55 23.13 -37.75
C ALA A 74 -6.53 21.68 -37.32
N PHE A 75 -7.29 21.33 -36.28
CA PHE A 75 -7.58 19.93 -35.99
C PHE A 75 -9.01 19.79 -35.49
N GLN A 76 -9.60 18.64 -35.77
CA GLN A 76 -10.86 18.20 -35.24
C GLN A 76 -10.66 16.86 -34.55
N VAL A 77 -11.45 16.65 -33.51
CA VAL A 77 -11.51 15.42 -32.75
C VAL A 77 -12.98 14.99 -32.74
N LEU A 78 -13.25 13.80 -33.27
CA LEU A 78 -14.53 13.12 -33.21
C LEU A 78 -14.37 11.90 -32.32
N PHE A 79 -14.91 11.97 -31.12
CA PHE A 79 -15.10 10.81 -30.28
C PHE A 79 -16.45 10.20 -30.61
N TYR A 80 -16.53 8.89 -30.80
CA TYR A 80 -17.79 8.20 -30.98
C TYR A 80 -17.80 6.85 -30.27
N GLN A 81 -19.00 6.48 -29.85
CA GLN A 81 -19.32 5.30 -29.05
C GLN A 81 -20.45 4.54 -29.73
N GLY A 82 -20.31 3.21 -29.79
CA GLY A 82 -21.28 2.31 -30.43
C GLY A 82 -20.91 1.97 -31.88
N TYR A 83 -21.63 0.99 -32.44
CA TYR A 83 -21.37 0.40 -33.75
C TYR A 83 -22.16 1.09 -34.86
N ALA A 84 -22.02 2.41 -34.97
CA ALA A 84 -22.84 3.23 -35.88
C ALA A 84 -22.81 2.78 -37.36
N PHE A 85 -21.75 2.07 -37.79
CA PHE A 85 -21.53 1.69 -39.19
C PHE A 85 -21.16 0.21 -39.41
N GLN A 86 -21.58 -0.72 -38.55
CA GLN A 86 -21.33 -2.15 -38.77
C GLN A 86 -22.50 -2.83 -39.49
N PHE A 87 -22.30 -3.26 -40.73
CA PHE A 87 -23.24 -4.13 -41.45
C PHE A 87 -22.89 -5.61 -41.19
N GLY A 88 -23.82 -6.37 -40.59
CA GLY A 88 -23.67 -7.82 -40.34
C GLY A 88 -23.66 -8.20 -38.85
N PRO A 89 -23.40 -9.48 -38.51
CA PRO A 89 -23.25 -9.92 -37.12
C PRO A 89 -22.15 -9.11 -36.44
N ARG A 90 -22.43 -8.62 -35.22
CA ARG A 90 -21.44 -7.84 -34.47
C ARG A 90 -20.30 -8.74 -34.04
N ASP A 91 -19.10 -8.28 -34.30
CA ASP A 91 -17.88 -8.89 -33.79
C ASP A 91 -17.62 -8.31 -32.40
N PRO A 92 -17.79 -9.09 -31.32
CA PRO A 92 -17.57 -8.62 -29.95
C PRO A 92 -16.10 -8.23 -29.69
N VAL A 93 -15.19 -8.54 -30.61
CA VAL A 93 -13.78 -8.13 -30.55
C VAL A 93 -13.58 -6.69 -31.03
N LEU A 94 -14.56 -6.09 -31.73
CA LEU A 94 -14.46 -4.70 -32.17
C LEU A 94 -14.70 -3.72 -31.00
N PRO A 95 -13.84 -2.69 -30.87
CA PRO A 95 -13.89 -1.75 -29.76
C PRO A 95 -15.17 -0.91 -29.80
N GLU A 96 -15.81 -0.75 -28.63
CA GLU A 96 -17.08 -0.02 -28.48
C GLU A 96 -16.92 1.51 -28.58
N TYR A 97 -15.67 1.99 -28.62
CA TYR A 97 -15.31 3.39 -28.51
C TYR A 97 -14.21 3.73 -29.50
N TYR A 98 -14.27 4.90 -30.11
CA TYR A 98 -13.31 5.37 -31.10
C TYR A 98 -13.07 6.87 -30.96
N LEU A 99 -11.84 7.31 -31.23
CA LEU A 99 -11.42 8.70 -31.29
C LEU A 99 -10.76 8.97 -32.64
N ASP A 100 -11.37 9.80 -33.47
CA ASP A 100 -10.84 10.19 -34.77
C ASP A 100 -10.31 11.62 -34.72
N ILE A 101 -9.03 11.79 -35.02
CA ILE A 101 -8.32 13.08 -34.96
C ILE A 101 -7.83 13.41 -36.36
N LYS A 102 -8.29 14.51 -36.92
CA LYS A 102 -7.96 14.93 -38.29
C LYS A 102 -7.58 16.39 -38.29
N GLY A 103 -6.66 16.79 -39.16
CA GLY A 103 -6.25 18.18 -39.21
C GLY A 103 -5.25 18.52 -40.31
N PHE A 104 -4.77 19.76 -40.24
CA PHE A 104 -3.76 20.33 -41.11
C PHE A 104 -2.69 21.00 -40.25
N HIS A 105 -1.41 20.77 -40.58
CA HIS A 105 -0.29 21.53 -40.05
C HIS A 105 -0.22 22.92 -40.69
N ALA A 106 0.61 23.81 -40.13
CA ALA A 106 0.77 25.18 -40.63
C ALA A 106 1.39 25.24 -42.04
N ASP A 107 2.08 24.19 -42.48
CA ASP A 107 2.60 24.05 -43.85
C ASP A 107 1.56 23.53 -44.85
N GLY A 108 0.34 23.22 -44.38
CA GLY A 108 -0.76 22.68 -45.18
C GLY A 108 -0.79 21.15 -45.29
N SER A 109 0.18 20.43 -44.70
CA SER A 109 0.15 18.97 -44.69
C SER A 109 -0.99 18.45 -43.81
N ALA A 110 -1.74 17.46 -44.31
CA ALA A 110 -2.88 16.89 -43.59
C ALA A 110 -2.44 15.71 -42.71
N PHE A 111 -3.12 15.52 -41.58
CA PHE A 111 -3.00 14.33 -40.74
C PHE A 111 -4.37 13.74 -40.40
N SER A 112 -4.41 12.42 -40.21
CA SER A 112 -5.61 11.68 -39.83
C SER A 112 -5.22 10.48 -38.97
N LEU A 113 -5.82 10.36 -37.80
CA LEU A 113 -5.54 9.32 -36.81
C LEU A 113 -6.85 8.83 -36.21
N THR A 114 -7.24 7.60 -36.52
CA THR A 114 -8.38 6.94 -35.87
C THR A 114 -7.87 5.95 -34.82
N LEU A 115 -8.23 6.19 -33.57
CA LEU A 115 -7.87 5.39 -32.41
C LEU A 115 -9.11 4.61 -31.93
N PRO A 116 -9.18 3.28 -32.09
CA PRO A 116 -10.05 2.49 -31.25
C PRO A 116 -9.62 2.70 -29.80
N ALA A 117 -10.57 3.04 -28.94
CA ALA A 117 -10.34 3.21 -27.53
C ALA A 117 -10.34 1.86 -26.80
N ALA A 118 -9.56 0.93 -27.33
CA ALA A 118 -8.98 -0.14 -26.54
C ALA A 118 -7.84 0.47 -25.73
N SER A 119 -7.86 0.25 -24.42
CA SER A 119 -6.85 0.77 -23.49
C SER A 119 -5.43 0.45 -23.98
N SER A 120 -5.18 -0.79 -24.42
CA SER A 120 -3.86 -1.24 -24.90
C SER A 120 -3.26 -0.36 -26.00
N ARG A 121 -4.08 0.14 -26.94
CA ARG A 121 -3.60 1.05 -28.00
C ARG A 121 -3.39 2.47 -27.49
N ALA A 122 -4.13 2.89 -26.45
CA ALA A 122 -3.97 4.19 -25.83
C ALA A 122 -2.54 4.38 -25.30
N TRP A 123 -2.02 3.35 -24.62
CA TRP A 123 -0.63 3.29 -24.17
C TRP A 123 0.35 3.44 -25.33
N ASP A 124 0.19 2.66 -26.40
CA ASP A 124 1.11 2.71 -27.55
C ASP A 124 1.13 4.10 -28.20
N VAL A 125 -0.01 4.79 -28.24
CA VAL A 125 -0.11 6.17 -28.75
C VAL A 125 0.61 7.16 -27.82
N LEU A 126 0.41 7.05 -26.50
CA LEU A 126 1.09 7.89 -25.52
C LEU A 126 2.61 7.67 -25.57
N ARG A 127 3.06 6.42 -25.62
CA ARG A 127 4.48 6.05 -25.80
C ARG A 127 5.03 6.61 -27.10
N SER A 128 4.33 6.45 -28.21
CA SER A 128 4.74 7.00 -29.52
C SER A 128 4.82 8.53 -29.54
N ALA A 129 4.07 9.21 -28.66
CA ALA A 129 4.12 10.65 -28.47
C ALA A 129 5.30 11.13 -27.58
N GLY A 130 6.06 10.19 -27.00
CA GLY A 130 7.19 10.47 -26.12
C GLY A 130 6.86 10.46 -24.61
N ALA A 131 5.66 10.00 -24.21
CA ALA A 131 5.33 9.84 -22.79
C ALA A 131 6.14 8.70 -22.20
N GLY A 132 6.92 8.91 -21.16
CA GLY A 132 7.92 7.98 -20.62
C GLY A 132 9.36 8.32 -21.00
N ASP A 133 9.57 9.29 -21.90
CA ASP A 133 10.90 9.69 -22.36
C ASP A 133 11.40 10.97 -21.66
N GLY A 134 10.84 11.29 -20.48
CA GLY A 134 11.24 12.38 -19.59
C GLY A 134 10.46 13.70 -19.77
N ASP A 135 9.44 13.72 -20.63
CA ASP A 135 8.53 14.88 -20.79
C ASP A 135 7.56 14.96 -19.61
N LYS A 136 7.72 15.98 -18.76
CA LYS A 136 6.99 16.08 -17.49
C LYS A 136 5.46 16.08 -17.63
N VAL A 137 4.93 16.64 -18.71
CA VAL A 137 3.48 16.67 -18.93
C VAL A 137 3.00 15.30 -19.41
N LEU A 138 3.66 14.74 -20.43
CA LEU A 138 3.29 13.44 -20.98
C LEU A 138 3.50 12.29 -19.99
N ASP A 139 4.57 12.32 -19.20
CA ASP A 139 4.85 11.35 -18.13
C ASP A 139 3.75 11.39 -17.06
N SER A 140 3.27 12.59 -16.70
CA SER A 140 2.17 12.75 -15.74
C SER A 140 0.85 12.22 -16.30
N ILE A 141 0.60 12.43 -17.59
CA ILE A 141 -0.58 11.90 -18.30
C ILE A 141 -0.51 10.37 -18.37
N LEU A 142 0.66 9.80 -18.65
CA LEU A 142 0.86 8.35 -18.72
C LEU A 142 0.74 7.69 -17.34
N ALA A 143 1.25 8.33 -16.29
CA ALA A 143 1.08 7.87 -14.92
C ALA A 143 -0.41 7.86 -14.51
N LEU A 144 -1.15 8.93 -14.83
CA LEU A 144 -2.59 8.97 -14.62
C LEU A 144 -3.31 7.87 -15.41
N PHE A 145 -2.97 7.69 -16.68
CA PHE A 145 -3.52 6.60 -17.49
C PHE A 145 -3.34 5.24 -16.83
N ALA A 146 -2.12 4.94 -16.40
CA ALA A 146 -1.76 3.66 -15.79
C ALA A 146 -2.53 3.44 -14.47
N ALA A 147 -2.69 4.48 -13.64
CA ALA A 147 -3.46 4.41 -12.40
C ALA A 147 -4.96 4.14 -12.65
N LEU A 148 -5.52 4.63 -13.76
CA LEU A 148 -6.93 4.37 -14.12
C LEU A 148 -7.14 2.95 -14.63
N VAL A 149 -6.17 2.45 -15.40
CA VAL A 149 -6.14 1.05 -15.84
C VAL A 149 -6.03 0.13 -14.61
N ALA A 150 -5.26 0.52 -13.60
CA ALA A 150 -5.10 -0.26 -12.38
C ALA A 150 -6.40 -0.45 -11.57
N GLN A 151 -7.41 0.42 -11.76
CA GLN A 151 -8.74 0.22 -11.17
C GLN A 151 -9.53 -0.95 -11.79
N ALA A 152 -9.06 -1.51 -12.91
CA ALA A 152 -9.69 -2.62 -13.61
C ALA A 152 -8.68 -3.78 -13.73
N PRO A 153 -8.68 -4.75 -12.80
CA PRO A 153 -7.68 -5.82 -12.74
C PRO A 153 -7.51 -6.59 -14.06
N ARG A 154 -8.61 -6.82 -14.78
CA ARG A 154 -8.59 -7.47 -16.11
C ARG A 154 -7.80 -6.66 -17.14
N ASP A 155 -8.03 -5.35 -17.19
CA ASP A 155 -7.32 -4.47 -18.13
C ASP A 155 -5.85 -4.40 -17.72
N LEU A 156 -5.55 -4.22 -16.42
CA LEU A 156 -4.19 -4.20 -15.89
C LEU A 156 -3.40 -5.48 -16.23
N GLN A 157 -4.04 -6.65 -16.19
CA GLN A 157 -3.41 -7.91 -16.57
C GLN A 157 -2.98 -7.94 -18.05
N GLU A 158 -3.76 -7.33 -18.95
CA GLU A 158 -3.39 -7.17 -20.35
C GLU A 158 -2.14 -6.27 -20.50
N PHE A 159 -2.07 -5.17 -19.75
CA PHE A 159 -0.91 -4.28 -19.74
C PHE A 159 0.34 -4.89 -19.15
N ALA A 160 0.18 -5.72 -18.12
CA ALA A 160 1.28 -6.43 -17.49
C ALA A 160 2.04 -7.35 -18.47
N GLN A 161 1.41 -7.72 -19.59
CA GLN A 161 2.02 -8.51 -20.67
C GLN A 161 2.79 -7.65 -21.69
N LYS A 162 2.62 -6.32 -21.69
CA LYS A 162 3.39 -5.43 -22.57
C LYS A 162 4.83 -5.28 -22.03
N PRO A 163 5.85 -5.51 -22.86
CA PRO A 163 7.24 -5.56 -22.41
C PRO A 163 7.77 -4.22 -21.88
N ASP A 164 7.20 -3.09 -22.29
CA ASP A 164 7.63 -1.75 -21.90
C ASP A 164 6.80 -1.15 -20.74
N PHE A 165 5.69 -1.77 -20.34
CA PHE A 165 4.77 -1.19 -19.35
C PHE A 165 5.44 -0.96 -17.99
N VAL A 166 5.94 -2.03 -17.36
CA VAL A 166 6.61 -1.95 -16.05
C VAL A 166 7.93 -1.16 -16.11
N PRO A 167 8.84 -1.38 -17.08
CA PRO A 167 10.06 -0.59 -17.20
C PRO A 167 9.80 0.92 -17.25
N VAL A 168 8.86 1.37 -18.07
CA VAL A 168 8.56 2.80 -18.25
C VAL A 168 7.99 3.41 -16.98
N LEU A 169 7.11 2.70 -16.26
CA LEU A 169 6.61 3.17 -14.97
C LEU A 169 7.75 3.30 -13.94
N CYS A 170 8.68 2.35 -13.90
CA CYS A 170 9.85 2.38 -13.01
C CYS A 170 10.85 3.50 -13.40
N GLU A 171 10.94 3.83 -14.68
CA GLU A 171 11.72 4.97 -15.16
C GLU A 171 11.08 6.29 -14.71
N ILE A 172 9.76 6.46 -14.91
CA ILE A 172 9.06 7.69 -14.52
C ILE A 172 9.10 7.90 -13.00
N ILE A 173 8.88 6.86 -12.18
CA ILE A 173 8.94 7.00 -10.71
C ILE A 173 10.35 7.39 -10.24
N SER A 174 11.40 6.93 -10.93
CA SER A 174 12.78 7.32 -10.65
C SER A 174 13.05 8.80 -10.92
N PHE A 175 12.30 9.43 -11.83
CA PHE A 175 12.39 10.86 -12.12
C PHE A 175 11.42 11.72 -11.30
N ALA A 176 10.28 11.16 -10.88
CA ALA A 176 9.25 11.82 -10.07
C ALA A 176 9.56 11.80 -8.57
N GLN A 177 10.82 11.96 -8.20
CA GLN A 177 11.26 11.98 -6.80
C GLN A 177 10.66 13.16 -6.03
N ARG A 178 10.67 13.05 -4.71
CA ARG A 178 10.28 14.12 -3.78
C ARG A 178 10.97 15.46 -4.14
N GLY A 179 10.18 16.53 -4.21
CA GLY A 179 10.65 17.87 -4.64
C GLY A 179 10.93 18.02 -6.14
N LYS A 180 10.77 16.97 -6.95
CA LYS A 180 10.88 16.99 -8.43
C LYS A 180 9.60 16.55 -9.14
N ASP A 181 8.60 16.13 -8.38
CA ASP A 181 7.32 15.67 -8.91
C ASP A 181 6.56 16.82 -9.58
N PRO A 182 6.22 16.71 -10.87
CA PRO A 182 5.65 17.83 -11.62
C PRO A 182 4.24 18.22 -11.15
N LEU A 183 3.43 17.28 -10.62
CA LEU A 183 2.09 17.57 -10.11
C LEU A 183 2.13 18.22 -8.72
N ALA A 184 3.12 17.87 -7.89
CA ALA A 184 3.36 18.54 -6.62
C ALA A 184 3.95 19.95 -6.83
N LEU A 185 4.98 20.06 -7.68
CA LEU A 185 5.69 21.31 -7.91
C LEU A 185 4.80 22.47 -8.38
N VAL A 186 3.79 22.20 -9.21
CA VAL A 186 2.90 23.27 -9.71
C VAL A 186 2.01 23.88 -8.63
N VAL A 187 1.91 23.25 -7.45
CA VAL A 187 1.19 23.80 -6.30
C VAL A 187 2.13 24.35 -5.24
N ASP A 188 3.23 23.64 -4.97
CA ASP A 188 4.19 24.05 -3.93
C ASP A 188 5.04 25.26 -4.35
N ALA A 189 5.23 25.48 -5.66
CA ALA A 189 6.14 26.52 -6.14
C ALA A 189 5.66 27.94 -5.77
N GLU A 190 6.52 28.70 -5.09
CA GLU A 190 6.24 30.10 -4.72
C GLU A 190 6.20 31.02 -5.95
N GLY A 191 6.73 30.57 -7.10
CA GLY A 191 6.63 31.30 -8.37
C GLY A 191 7.21 30.58 -9.59
N ASP A 192 7.01 31.19 -10.76
CA ASP A 192 7.43 30.64 -12.06
C ASP A 192 8.95 30.40 -12.19
N ALA A 193 9.76 31.06 -11.36
CA ALA A 193 11.21 30.89 -11.37
C ALA A 193 11.64 29.50 -10.88
N GLU A 194 10.95 28.93 -9.89
CA GLU A 194 11.24 27.60 -9.35
C GLU A 194 10.81 26.51 -10.33
N LEU A 195 9.61 26.66 -10.90
CA LEU A 195 9.12 25.79 -11.98
C LEU A 195 10.08 25.77 -13.16
N LYS A 196 10.59 26.94 -13.57
CA LYS A 196 11.58 27.02 -14.65
C LYS A 196 12.90 26.33 -14.31
N LYS A 197 13.35 26.38 -13.04
CA LYS A 197 14.54 25.62 -12.59
C LYS A 197 14.29 24.10 -12.65
N ALA A 198 13.06 23.67 -12.42
CA ALA A 198 12.64 22.28 -12.58
C ALA A 198 12.35 21.88 -14.05
N GLY A 199 12.55 22.79 -15.01
CA GLY A 199 12.29 22.55 -16.42
C GLY A 199 10.82 22.65 -16.84
N ILE A 200 9.95 23.19 -15.98
CA ILE A 200 8.52 23.39 -16.24
C ILE A 200 8.30 24.83 -16.72
N GLY A 201 8.02 24.99 -18.01
CA GLY A 201 7.65 26.29 -18.59
C GLY A 201 6.21 26.68 -18.28
N LYS A 202 5.82 27.89 -18.73
CA LYS A 202 4.46 28.41 -18.55
C LYS A 202 3.38 27.54 -19.24
N PRO A 203 3.58 27.08 -20.48
CA PRO A 203 2.61 26.18 -21.13
C PRO A 203 2.43 24.87 -20.36
N GLU A 204 3.53 24.24 -19.94
CA GLU A 204 3.53 22.98 -19.20
C GLU A 204 2.84 23.16 -17.84
N LYS A 205 3.11 24.26 -17.13
CA LYS A 205 2.42 24.62 -15.88
C LYS A 205 0.90 24.64 -16.06
N LEU A 206 0.40 25.31 -17.10
CA LEU A 206 -1.04 25.40 -17.36
C LEU A 206 -1.66 24.03 -17.62
N MET A 207 -0.96 23.17 -18.36
CA MET A 207 -1.39 21.81 -18.64
C MET A 207 -1.39 20.92 -17.39
N LEU A 208 -0.37 21.01 -16.55
CA LEU A 208 -0.29 20.29 -15.28
C LEU A 208 -1.39 20.74 -14.29
N ILE A 209 -1.70 22.04 -14.22
CA ILE A 209 -2.83 22.54 -13.41
C ILE A 209 -4.16 21.99 -13.92
N THR A 210 -4.32 21.94 -15.25
CA THR A 210 -5.51 21.36 -15.88
C THR A 210 -5.62 19.88 -15.58
N LEU A 211 -4.52 19.14 -15.71
CA LEU A 211 -4.43 17.72 -15.39
C LEU A 211 -4.77 17.46 -13.92
N ARG A 212 -4.22 18.25 -12.99
CA ARG A 212 -4.54 18.22 -11.56
C ARG A 212 -6.04 18.36 -11.31
N THR A 213 -6.67 19.32 -11.99
CA THR A 213 -8.12 19.54 -11.90
C THR A 213 -8.91 18.33 -12.40
N VAL A 214 -8.46 17.68 -13.48
CA VAL A 214 -9.08 16.45 -13.99
C VAL A 214 -8.93 15.30 -13.00
N ILE A 215 -7.74 15.14 -12.40
CA ILE A 215 -7.49 14.12 -11.39
C ILE A 215 -8.45 14.29 -10.22
N ILE A 216 -8.46 15.45 -9.58
CA ILE A 216 -9.30 15.71 -8.40
C ILE A 216 -10.80 15.57 -8.74
N LYS A 217 -11.27 16.19 -9.83
CA LYS A 217 -12.71 16.33 -10.06
C LYS A 217 -13.35 15.19 -10.85
N LYS A 218 -12.57 14.41 -11.59
CA LYS A 218 -13.13 13.48 -12.59
C LYS A 218 -12.61 12.05 -12.48
N SER A 219 -11.40 11.84 -11.94
CA SER A 219 -10.74 10.53 -12.03
C SER A 219 -11.35 9.44 -11.15
N GLY A 220 -11.95 9.81 -10.03
CA GLY A 220 -12.33 8.86 -8.98
C GLY A 220 -11.13 8.21 -8.27
N LEU A 221 -9.90 8.67 -8.52
CA LEU A 221 -8.69 8.24 -7.80
C LEU A 221 -8.48 8.98 -6.48
N CYS A 222 -9.14 10.13 -6.29
CA CYS A 222 -9.01 10.96 -5.10
C CYS A 222 -10.25 10.83 -4.22
N SER A 223 -10.03 10.53 -2.94
CA SER A 223 -11.05 10.68 -1.88
C SER A 223 -11.08 12.11 -1.32
N SER A 224 -9.99 12.86 -1.45
CA SER A 224 -9.80 14.21 -0.94
C SER A 224 -9.72 15.27 -2.06
N GLU A 225 -9.72 16.54 -1.67
CA GLU A 225 -9.45 17.67 -2.58
C GLU A 225 -7.97 17.78 -3.00
N THR A 226 -7.09 16.93 -2.45
CA THR A 226 -5.66 16.94 -2.76
C THR A 226 -5.36 16.06 -3.97
N CYS A 227 -4.52 16.56 -4.89
CA CYS A 227 -4.12 15.75 -6.03
C CYS A 227 -2.95 14.84 -5.63
N PRO A 228 -3.02 13.53 -5.94
CA PRO A 228 -1.89 12.65 -5.76
C PRO A 228 -0.72 13.08 -6.65
N PRO A 229 0.53 13.04 -6.14
CA PRO A 229 1.72 13.23 -6.96
C PRO A 229 1.87 12.09 -7.98
N VAL A 230 2.65 12.32 -9.04
CA VAL A 230 2.93 11.33 -10.10
C VAL A 230 3.47 10.03 -9.51
N ARG A 231 4.39 10.10 -8.54
CA ARG A 231 4.95 8.91 -7.90
C ARG A 231 3.91 8.03 -7.21
N GLN A 232 2.86 8.62 -6.63
CA GLN A 232 1.77 7.88 -5.97
C GLN A 232 0.89 7.16 -7.00
N LEU A 233 0.56 7.82 -8.11
CA LEU A 233 -0.19 7.22 -9.22
C LEU A 233 0.56 5.99 -9.78
N ILE A 234 1.89 6.11 -9.92
CA ILE A 234 2.72 5.00 -10.40
C ILE A 234 2.82 3.89 -9.36
N SER A 235 3.13 4.21 -8.10
CA SER A 235 3.25 3.17 -7.08
C SER A 235 1.95 2.41 -6.87
N GLN A 236 0.79 3.08 -6.96
CA GLN A 236 -0.52 2.44 -6.94
C GLN A 236 -0.71 1.47 -8.11
N THR A 237 -0.26 1.87 -9.30
CA THR A 237 -0.32 0.96 -10.46
C THR A 237 0.58 -0.24 -10.26
N LEU A 238 1.81 -0.03 -9.78
CA LEU A 238 2.81 -1.08 -9.60
C LEU A 238 2.43 -2.05 -8.47
N SER A 239 1.79 -1.58 -7.41
CA SER A 239 1.31 -2.42 -6.30
C SER A 239 0.08 -3.27 -6.68
N ALA A 240 -0.72 -2.80 -7.64
CA ALA A 240 -1.87 -3.54 -8.16
C ALA A 240 -1.50 -4.62 -9.19
N LEU A 241 -0.26 -4.62 -9.70
CA LEU A 241 0.19 -5.64 -10.67
C LEU A 241 0.30 -7.02 -10.02
N PRO A 242 0.08 -8.11 -10.79
CA PRO A 242 0.52 -9.43 -10.36
C PRO A 242 2.01 -9.41 -10.03
N SER A 243 2.42 -9.91 -8.85
CA SER A 243 3.83 -9.88 -8.44
C SER A 243 4.76 -10.56 -9.43
N SER A 244 4.27 -11.58 -10.16
CA SER A 244 5.00 -12.27 -11.23
C SER A 244 5.34 -11.40 -12.43
N SER A 245 4.74 -10.21 -12.56
CA SER A 245 5.04 -9.24 -13.61
C SER A 245 6.17 -8.28 -13.22
N LEU A 246 6.62 -8.29 -11.96
CA LEU A 246 7.73 -7.49 -11.48
C LEU A 246 9.03 -8.29 -11.55
N GLN A 247 10.13 -7.62 -11.91
CA GLN A 247 11.47 -8.18 -12.00
C GLN A 247 12.40 -7.52 -10.99
N PRO A 248 13.38 -8.25 -10.39
CA PRO A 248 14.32 -7.72 -9.41
C PRO A 248 15.04 -6.44 -9.87
N THR A 249 15.30 -6.28 -11.16
CA THR A 249 15.93 -5.07 -11.75
C THR A 249 15.17 -3.78 -11.47
N TYR A 250 13.84 -3.86 -11.25
CA TYR A 250 13.00 -2.69 -10.93
C TYR A 250 13.04 -2.31 -9.44
N PHE A 251 13.58 -3.17 -8.59
CA PHE A 251 13.66 -2.95 -7.15
C PHE A 251 14.34 -1.63 -6.80
N LEU A 252 15.41 -1.28 -7.53
CA LEU A 252 16.17 -0.05 -7.34
C LEU A 252 15.30 1.22 -7.47
N ALA A 253 14.36 1.24 -8.43
CA ALA A 253 13.47 2.38 -8.64
C ALA A 253 12.50 2.55 -7.47
N ILE A 254 11.90 1.46 -7.01
CA ILE A 254 10.98 1.43 -5.87
C ILE A 254 11.70 1.84 -4.59
N TYR A 255 12.86 1.25 -4.32
CA TYR A 255 13.68 1.53 -3.15
C TYR A 255 14.10 3.00 -3.10
N ARG A 256 14.57 3.56 -4.22
CA ARG A 256 14.95 4.99 -4.32
C ARG A 256 13.77 5.94 -4.17
N SER A 257 12.55 5.50 -4.45
CA SER A 257 11.34 6.29 -4.20
C SER A 257 10.88 6.23 -2.75
N LEU A 258 11.00 5.05 -2.11
CA LEU A 258 10.57 4.80 -0.73
C LEU A 258 11.47 5.49 0.31
N VAL A 259 12.79 5.32 0.23
CA VAL A 259 13.72 5.77 1.28
C VAL A 259 13.61 7.28 1.58
N PRO A 260 13.54 8.18 0.58
CA PRO A 260 13.38 9.62 0.85
C PRO A 260 12.08 9.98 1.59
N GLU A 261 11.00 9.21 1.41
CA GLU A 261 9.74 9.44 2.14
C GLU A 261 9.81 8.94 3.58
N LEU A 262 10.61 7.91 3.85
CA LEU A 262 10.86 7.46 5.22
C LEU A 262 11.83 8.40 5.96
N ALA A 263 12.84 8.94 5.27
CA ALA A 263 13.91 9.76 5.85
C ALA A 263 13.43 11.06 6.51
N ILE A 264 12.22 11.54 6.17
CA ILE A 264 11.64 12.74 6.81
C ILE A 264 11.03 12.45 8.18
N LEU A 265 10.59 11.21 8.42
CA LEU A 265 9.79 10.86 9.58
C LEU A 265 10.57 11.08 10.89
N PRO A 266 11.88 10.76 11.00
CA PRO A 266 12.65 11.04 12.22
C PRO A 266 12.66 12.53 12.59
N SER A 267 12.79 13.41 11.58
CA SER A 267 12.75 14.87 11.79
C SER A 267 11.37 15.35 12.24
N ARG A 268 10.30 14.80 11.65
CA ARG A 268 8.90 15.11 12.02
C ARG A 268 8.56 14.61 13.41
N LEU A 269 9.00 13.42 13.78
CA LEU A 269 8.85 12.88 15.13
C LEU A 269 9.58 13.75 16.15
N SER A 270 10.78 14.22 15.82
CA SER A 270 11.56 15.14 16.66
C SER A 270 10.88 16.51 16.81
N ALA A 271 10.30 17.04 15.74
CA ALA A 271 9.51 18.27 15.78
C ALA A 271 8.26 18.10 16.66
N TYR A 272 7.59 16.95 16.56
CA TYR A 272 6.42 16.62 17.37
C TYR A 272 6.73 16.55 18.87
N THR A 273 7.85 15.91 19.24
CA THR A 273 8.31 15.85 20.64
C THR A 273 8.70 17.22 21.17
N ALA A 274 9.19 18.12 20.31
CA ALA A 274 9.48 19.51 20.63
C ALA A 274 8.24 20.44 20.71
N GLY A 275 7.03 19.93 20.45
CA GLY A 275 5.79 20.68 20.61
C GLY A 275 5.10 21.09 19.30
N LEU A 276 5.69 20.82 18.13
CA LEU A 276 5.07 21.09 16.83
C LEU A 276 4.03 20.00 16.48
N ARG A 277 3.24 20.21 15.42
CA ARG A 277 2.29 19.18 14.94
C ARG A 277 3.05 18.02 14.30
N LEU A 278 2.53 16.80 14.41
CA LEU A 278 3.15 15.62 13.81
C LEU A 278 3.22 15.77 12.29
N LEU A 279 2.08 16.06 11.68
CA LEU A 279 1.95 16.41 10.28
C LEU A 279 1.85 17.95 10.11
N PRO A 280 2.38 18.53 9.03
CA PRO A 280 2.12 19.92 8.68
C PRO A 280 0.61 20.19 8.49
N ASP A 281 0.20 21.45 8.58
CA ASP A 281 -1.20 21.82 8.34
C ASP A 281 -1.56 21.56 6.88
N SER A 282 -2.70 20.90 6.64
CA SER A 282 -3.18 20.54 5.28
C SER A 282 -3.36 21.75 4.36
N SER A 283 -3.50 22.97 4.92
CA SER A 283 -3.58 24.22 4.16
C SER A 283 -2.25 24.64 3.54
N SER A 284 -1.13 24.15 4.08
CA SER A 284 0.20 24.29 3.50
C SER A 284 0.54 22.96 2.82
N GLU A 285 0.26 22.85 1.52
CA GLU A 285 0.87 21.84 0.65
C GLU A 285 2.39 22.07 0.67
N SER A 286 3.01 21.59 1.75
CA SER A 286 4.43 21.73 2.01
C SER A 286 5.10 20.47 1.52
N SER A 287 6.26 20.65 0.88
CA SER A 287 7.14 19.55 0.53
C SER A 287 7.58 18.71 1.74
N GLU A 288 7.20 19.03 2.98
CA GLU A 288 7.48 18.24 4.17
C GLU A 288 6.45 17.14 4.45
N MET A 289 5.26 17.17 3.85
CA MET A 289 4.21 16.18 4.14
C MET A 289 4.60 14.77 3.64
N PRO A 290 4.61 13.73 4.51
CA PRO A 290 4.86 12.36 4.08
C PRO A 290 3.76 11.86 3.14
N ALA A 291 4.16 11.23 2.03
CA ALA A 291 3.22 10.63 1.09
C ALA A 291 2.83 9.20 1.53
N PHE A 292 2.05 9.06 2.60
CA PHE A 292 1.73 7.77 3.22
C PHE A 292 1.16 6.73 2.25
N GLU A 293 0.26 7.11 1.34
CA GLU A 293 -0.27 6.17 0.32
C GLU A 293 0.82 5.68 -0.63
N HIS A 294 1.75 6.55 -1.03
CA HIS A 294 2.89 6.14 -1.85
C HIS A 294 3.83 5.21 -1.06
N THR A 295 4.10 5.54 0.21
CA THR A 295 4.89 4.70 1.13
C THR A 295 4.27 3.32 1.29
N GLU A 296 2.96 3.23 1.54
CA GLU A 296 2.22 1.97 1.65
C GLU A 296 2.34 1.12 0.39
N ASN A 297 2.09 1.71 -0.79
CA ASN A 297 2.21 1.01 -2.06
C ASN A 297 3.63 0.46 -2.27
N CYS A 298 4.67 1.25 -1.96
CA CYS A 298 6.06 0.80 -2.06
C CYS A 298 6.39 -0.31 -1.06
N LEU A 299 5.85 -0.27 0.16
CA LEU A 299 6.04 -1.33 1.16
C LEU A 299 5.33 -2.62 0.75
N SER A 300 4.13 -2.54 0.17
CA SER A 300 3.42 -3.71 -0.39
C SER A 300 4.21 -4.37 -1.53
N ILE A 301 4.80 -3.55 -2.41
CA ILE A 301 5.71 -4.02 -3.47
C ILE A 301 6.96 -4.69 -2.87
N LEU A 302 7.59 -4.07 -1.87
CA LEU A 302 8.75 -4.62 -1.15
C LEU A 302 8.40 -5.94 -0.43
N ASP A 303 7.26 -6.02 0.22
CA ASP A 303 6.77 -7.24 0.86
C ASP A 303 6.67 -8.40 -0.14
N SER A 304 6.07 -8.15 -1.30
CA SER A 304 5.97 -9.15 -2.37
C SER A 304 7.35 -9.59 -2.92
N PHE A 305 8.33 -8.69 -2.93
CA PHE A 305 9.72 -8.99 -3.29
C PHE A 305 10.38 -9.91 -2.27
N LEU A 306 10.26 -9.59 -0.97
CA LEU A 306 10.83 -10.38 0.13
C LEU A 306 10.20 -11.77 0.22
N LEU A 307 8.93 -11.91 -0.16
CA LEU A 307 8.24 -13.20 -0.26
C LEU A 307 8.63 -14.01 -1.50
N GLY A 308 9.57 -13.53 -2.35
CA GLY A 308 10.03 -14.25 -3.53
C GLY A 308 8.95 -14.44 -4.60
N ARG A 309 7.96 -13.55 -4.67
CA ARG A 309 6.82 -13.66 -5.60
C ARG A 309 7.08 -13.02 -6.97
N TRP A 310 8.27 -12.43 -7.15
CA TRP A 310 8.67 -11.76 -8.38
C TRP A 310 9.15 -12.76 -9.42
N ALA A 311 9.20 -12.34 -10.69
CA ALA A 311 9.78 -13.16 -11.74
C ALA A 311 11.26 -13.43 -11.46
N GLU A 312 11.69 -14.67 -11.60
CA GLU A 312 13.10 -15.05 -11.51
C GLU A 312 13.89 -14.42 -12.66
N THR A 313 15.04 -13.83 -12.36
CA THR A 313 15.98 -13.28 -13.34
C THR A 313 17.37 -13.82 -13.07
N GLU A 314 18.13 -14.11 -14.13
CA GLU A 314 19.54 -14.53 -13.99
C GLU A 314 20.45 -13.38 -13.55
N GLU A 315 20.01 -12.14 -13.74
CA GLU A 315 20.79 -10.95 -13.37
C GLU A 315 20.80 -10.77 -11.83
N PRO A 316 21.99 -10.62 -11.22
CA PRO A 316 22.08 -10.36 -9.79
C PRO A 316 21.52 -8.99 -9.48
N ASN A 317 20.72 -8.91 -8.41
CA ASN A 317 20.21 -7.65 -7.88
C ASN A 317 20.99 -7.29 -6.62
N GLU A 318 22.18 -6.69 -6.78
CA GLU A 318 23.08 -6.34 -5.66
C GLU A 318 22.35 -5.57 -4.55
N LEU A 319 21.49 -4.61 -4.90
CA LEU A 319 20.72 -3.86 -3.90
C LEU A 319 19.68 -4.74 -3.20
N GLY A 320 19.03 -5.65 -3.93
CA GLY A 320 18.11 -6.62 -3.35
C GLY A 320 18.83 -7.51 -2.34
N ASP A 321 20.02 -7.99 -2.69
CA ASP A 321 20.87 -8.79 -1.81
C ASP A 321 21.32 -7.98 -0.59
N ASP A 322 21.75 -6.72 -0.76
CA ASP A 322 22.11 -5.82 0.35
C ASP A 322 20.94 -5.63 1.32
N VAL A 323 19.72 -5.40 0.79
CA VAL A 323 18.51 -5.28 1.61
C VAL A 323 18.20 -6.58 2.33
N ILE A 324 18.23 -7.72 1.64
CA ILE A 324 17.94 -9.02 2.27
C ILE A 324 18.97 -9.33 3.36
N ASN A 325 20.25 -9.06 3.13
CA ASN A 325 21.33 -9.34 4.08
C ASN A 325 21.45 -8.29 5.21
N GLY A 326 20.75 -7.15 5.09
CA GLY A 326 20.80 -6.07 6.05
C GLY A 326 22.09 -5.24 5.96
N GLU A 327 22.76 -5.22 4.81
CA GLU A 327 23.97 -4.43 4.60
C GLU A 327 23.62 -2.99 4.26
N ARG A 328 24.12 -2.03 5.05
CA ARG A 328 23.93 -0.57 4.84
C ARG A 328 22.47 -0.12 4.83
N GLN A 329 21.65 -0.73 5.68
CA GLN A 329 20.20 -0.50 5.75
C GLN A 329 19.79 0.33 6.98
N GLU A 330 20.71 1.08 7.60
CA GLU A 330 20.46 1.90 8.79
C GLU A 330 19.38 2.98 8.55
N ASP A 331 19.36 3.58 7.37
CA ASP A 331 18.35 4.60 7.03
C ASP A 331 16.97 3.98 6.80
N LEU A 332 16.92 2.81 6.15
CA LEU A 332 15.68 2.09 5.90
C LEU A 332 15.04 1.66 7.22
N ILE A 333 15.83 1.10 8.13
CA ILE A 333 15.33 0.61 9.42
C ILE A 333 14.88 1.73 10.34
N GLU A 334 15.65 2.82 10.45
CA GLU A 334 15.24 4.00 11.23
C GLU A 334 13.93 4.56 10.68
N GLY A 335 13.83 4.62 9.35
CA GLY A 335 12.64 5.03 8.63
C GLY A 335 11.41 4.16 8.92
N LEU A 336 11.53 2.84 8.82
CA LEU A 336 10.44 1.88 9.06
C LEU A 336 9.97 1.89 10.51
N VAL A 337 10.89 1.87 11.48
CA VAL A 337 10.53 1.93 12.90
C VAL A 337 9.86 3.25 13.24
N THR A 338 10.37 4.37 12.68
CA THR A 338 9.74 5.67 12.87
C THR A 338 8.36 5.75 12.22
N LEU A 339 8.17 5.13 11.05
CA LEU A 339 6.85 5.00 10.42
C LEU A 339 5.86 4.29 11.34
N CYS A 340 6.26 3.17 11.96
CA CYS A 340 5.42 2.50 12.97
C CYS A 340 5.05 3.45 14.12
N VAL A 341 5.99 4.23 14.66
CA VAL A 341 5.69 5.20 15.73
C VAL A 341 4.70 6.27 15.27
N VAL A 342 4.92 6.86 14.09
CA VAL A 342 4.06 7.90 13.51
C VAL A 342 2.65 7.37 13.27
N CYS A 343 2.51 6.22 12.61
CA CYS A 343 1.23 5.58 12.39
C CYS A 343 0.55 5.20 13.71
N SER A 344 1.30 4.71 14.71
CA SER A 344 0.78 4.40 16.04
C SER A 344 0.15 5.62 16.71
N ILE A 345 0.77 6.81 16.60
CA ILE A 345 0.22 8.08 17.10
C ILE A 345 -1.04 8.46 16.32
N MET A 346 -1.01 8.36 14.99
CA MET A 346 -2.14 8.70 14.12
C MET A 346 -3.38 7.85 14.43
N LEU A 347 -3.19 6.55 14.69
CA LEU A 347 -4.28 5.64 15.03
C LEU A 347 -4.95 5.95 16.38
N VAL A 348 -4.29 6.61 17.34
CA VAL A 348 -4.90 6.96 18.65
C VAL A 348 -5.62 8.30 18.62
N ARG A 349 -5.09 9.24 17.84
CA ARG A 349 -5.47 10.65 17.99
C ARG A 349 -6.59 10.96 17.02
N GLU A 350 -7.65 11.55 17.57
CA GLU A 350 -8.85 11.95 16.82
C GLU A 350 -8.53 12.97 15.72
N GLU A 351 -7.47 13.78 15.88
CA GLU A 351 -7.05 14.76 14.88
C GLU A 351 -6.59 14.16 13.54
N PHE A 352 -6.36 12.84 13.48
CA PHE A 352 -5.95 12.12 12.25
C PHE A 352 -7.01 11.13 11.76
N GLU A 353 -8.27 11.36 12.09
CA GLU A 353 -9.38 10.48 11.68
C GLU A 353 -9.41 10.25 10.16
N GLU A 354 -9.21 11.30 9.36
CA GLU A 354 -9.19 11.21 7.89
C GLU A 354 -8.00 10.37 7.35
N GLN A 355 -6.91 10.28 8.10
CA GLN A 355 -5.70 9.53 7.70
C GLN A 355 -5.58 8.18 8.41
N ARG A 356 -6.58 7.78 9.21
CA ARG A 356 -6.52 6.58 10.06
C ARG A 356 -6.36 5.31 9.22
N ASP A 357 -7.11 5.18 8.14
CA ASP A 357 -7.07 4.00 7.26
C ASP A 357 -5.72 3.87 6.56
N THR A 358 -5.20 4.98 6.01
CA THR A 358 -3.89 5.00 5.36
C THR A 358 -2.77 4.73 6.37
N ALA A 359 -2.82 5.33 7.56
CA ALA A 359 -1.87 5.04 8.62
C ALA A 359 -1.93 3.58 9.06
N ASN A 360 -3.11 2.98 9.06
CA ASN A 360 -3.26 1.57 9.36
C ASN A 360 -2.55 0.69 8.32
N LYS A 361 -2.86 0.89 7.03
CA LYS A 361 -2.23 0.14 5.94
C LYS A 361 -0.71 0.31 5.93
N CYS A 362 -0.21 1.54 6.16
CA CYS A 362 1.22 1.79 6.32
C CYS A 362 1.83 1.00 7.48
N MET A 363 1.18 0.97 8.65
CA MET A 363 1.63 0.22 9.82
C MET A 363 1.72 -1.28 9.50
N GLU A 364 0.65 -1.85 8.94
CA GLU A 364 0.60 -3.28 8.60
C GLU A 364 1.68 -3.65 7.58
N SER A 365 1.80 -2.89 6.49
CA SER A 365 2.82 -3.12 5.47
C SER A 365 4.23 -2.96 6.01
N ALA A 366 4.48 -1.99 6.90
CA ALA A 366 5.77 -1.82 7.56
C ALA A 366 6.11 -3.00 8.48
N LEU A 367 5.15 -3.47 9.29
CA LEU A 367 5.35 -4.62 10.16
C LEU A 367 5.59 -5.90 9.36
N ARG A 368 4.86 -6.15 8.28
CA ARG A 368 5.09 -7.31 7.39
C ARG A 368 6.51 -7.30 6.81
N VAL A 369 6.96 -6.16 6.29
CA VAL A 369 8.33 -5.97 5.81
C VAL A 369 9.34 -6.23 6.94
N LEU A 370 9.14 -5.68 8.13
CA LEU A 370 10.05 -5.89 9.27
C LEU A 370 10.11 -7.35 9.73
N ILE A 371 8.99 -8.08 9.71
CA ILE A 371 8.94 -9.51 10.02
C ILE A 371 9.71 -10.30 8.98
N ASN A 372 9.45 -10.06 7.70
CA ASN A 372 10.13 -10.76 6.61
C ASN A 372 11.63 -10.50 6.59
N LEU A 373 12.08 -9.27 6.89
CA LEU A 373 13.49 -8.93 6.98
C LEU A 373 14.17 -9.52 8.23
N SER A 374 13.44 -9.68 9.35
CA SER A 374 13.99 -10.20 10.60
C SER A 374 13.94 -11.73 10.73
N HIS A 375 13.10 -12.39 9.92
CA HIS A 375 12.95 -13.85 9.94
C HIS A 375 14.25 -14.54 9.53
N ASP A 376 14.80 -15.39 10.42
CA ASP A 376 16.09 -16.07 10.25
C ASP A 376 17.27 -15.16 9.88
N ASN A 377 17.19 -13.87 10.23
CA ASN A 377 18.19 -12.88 9.87
C ASN A 377 18.71 -12.11 11.10
N ALA A 378 19.80 -12.61 11.64
CA ALA A 378 20.45 -12.03 12.81
C ALA A 378 20.99 -10.60 12.56
N THR A 379 21.34 -10.26 11.32
CA THR A 379 21.82 -8.90 10.99
C THR A 379 20.70 -7.89 11.14
N TRP A 380 19.54 -8.15 10.54
CA TRP A 380 18.35 -7.32 10.69
C TRP A 380 17.86 -7.24 12.12
N CYS A 381 17.84 -8.35 12.86
CA CYS A 381 17.48 -8.34 14.27
C CYS A 381 18.43 -7.44 15.09
N LYS A 382 19.75 -7.52 14.86
CA LYS A 382 20.72 -6.63 15.52
C LYS A 382 20.53 -5.17 15.15
N LEU A 383 20.23 -4.86 13.89
CA LEU A 383 19.92 -3.49 13.48
C LEU A 383 18.66 -2.99 14.19
N LEU A 384 17.60 -3.80 14.26
CA LEU A 384 16.33 -3.46 14.92
C LEU A 384 16.53 -3.19 16.40
N LEU A 385 17.30 -4.04 17.09
CA LEU A 385 17.60 -3.90 18.52
C LEU A 385 18.46 -2.67 18.85
N ARG A 386 19.19 -2.11 17.88
CA ARG A 386 19.95 -0.86 18.06
C ARG A 386 19.07 0.39 17.97
N GLN A 387 17.90 0.29 17.35
CA GLN A 387 16.98 1.42 17.22
C GLN A 387 16.20 1.60 18.52
N GLU A 388 16.38 2.76 19.16
CA GLU A 388 15.79 3.08 20.48
C GLU A 388 14.25 2.96 20.50
N LEU A 389 13.62 3.16 19.35
CA LEU A 389 12.16 3.19 19.20
C LEU A 389 11.54 1.79 19.01
N THR A 390 12.33 0.77 18.67
CA THR A 390 11.82 -0.57 18.29
C THR A 390 11.04 -1.24 19.42
N MET A 391 11.63 -1.38 20.60
CA MET A 391 10.96 -2.07 21.70
C MET A 391 9.75 -1.30 22.24
N PRO A 392 9.84 0.02 22.50
CA PRO A 392 8.67 0.81 22.90
C PRO A 392 7.50 0.68 21.92
N VAL A 393 7.75 0.79 20.60
CA VAL A 393 6.66 0.74 19.62
C VAL A 393 6.04 -0.66 19.54
N VAL A 394 6.85 -1.72 19.46
CA VAL A 394 6.36 -3.11 19.36
C VAL A 394 5.54 -3.50 20.58
N VAL A 395 6.06 -3.25 21.79
CA VAL A 395 5.33 -3.55 23.04
C VAL A 395 4.04 -2.74 23.14
N SER A 396 4.08 -1.45 22.76
CA SER A 396 2.87 -0.61 22.79
C SER A 396 1.79 -1.12 21.82
N LEU A 397 2.16 -1.61 20.64
CA LEU A 397 1.21 -2.15 19.67
C LEU A 397 0.53 -3.41 20.22
N ILE A 398 1.31 -4.31 20.83
CA ILE A 398 0.79 -5.53 21.45
C ILE A 398 -0.19 -5.18 22.58
N ALA A 399 0.20 -4.30 23.49
CA ALA A 399 -0.62 -3.96 24.65
C ALA A 399 -1.87 -3.14 24.31
N ARG A 400 -1.81 -2.27 23.29
CA ARG A 400 -2.96 -1.41 22.94
C ARG A 400 -4.09 -2.17 22.26
N SER A 401 -3.82 -3.31 21.65
CA SER A 401 -4.85 -4.19 21.08
C SER A 401 -5.96 -4.55 22.09
N GLN A 402 -5.64 -4.58 23.38
CA GLN A 402 -6.58 -4.88 24.46
C GLN A 402 -7.66 -3.81 24.67
N THR A 403 -7.30 -2.54 24.53
CA THR A 403 -8.17 -1.41 24.93
C THR A 403 -9.42 -1.35 24.06
N SER A 404 -9.33 -1.77 22.80
CA SER A 404 -10.48 -1.85 21.89
C SER A 404 -11.50 -2.90 22.34
N ARG A 405 -11.02 -4.05 22.84
CA ARG A 405 -11.88 -5.17 23.26
C ARG A 405 -12.66 -4.87 24.54
N THR A 406 -12.03 -4.26 25.54
CA THR A 406 -12.69 -3.91 26.82
C THR A 406 -13.80 -2.86 26.64
N ARG A 407 -13.66 -1.94 25.68
CA ARG A 407 -14.69 -0.92 25.40
C ARG A 407 -16.02 -1.50 24.92
N ARG A 408 -16.00 -2.66 24.26
CA ARG A 408 -17.21 -3.31 23.73
C ARG A 408 -18.06 -3.99 24.77
N SER A 409 -17.40 -4.69 25.71
CA SER A 409 -18.11 -5.39 26.79
C SER A 409 -19.00 -4.48 27.65
N HIS A 410 -18.81 -3.15 27.58
CA HIS A 410 -19.62 -2.18 28.30
C HIS A 410 -20.74 -1.51 27.49
N LYS A 411 -20.78 -1.67 26.15
CA LYS A 411 -21.80 -1.00 25.31
C LYS A 411 -23.03 -1.87 25.00
N ASP A 412 -22.96 -3.19 25.19
CA ASP A 412 -23.93 -4.13 24.62
C ASP A 412 -25.22 -4.37 25.42
N GLU A 413 -25.47 -3.73 26.56
CA GLU A 413 -26.68 -4.09 27.35
C GLU A 413 -27.94 -3.24 27.12
N ASP A 414 -27.89 -2.02 26.55
CA ASP A 414 -29.08 -1.13 26.62
C ASP A 414 -29.56 -0.44 25.32
N THR A 415 -28.88 -0.54 24.17
CA THR A 415 -29.40 0.11 22.94
C THR A 415 -29.09 -0.64 21.63
N PRO A 416 -30.07 -1.37 21.05
CA PRO A 416 -29.91 -1.97 19.72
C PRO A 416 -30.04 -0.88 18.63
N THR A 417 -28.92 -0.37 18.13
CA THR A 417 -28.88 0.46 16.92
C THR A 417 -28.53 -0.41 15.70
N LEU A 418 -29.34 -0.33 14.65
CA LEU A 418 -29.38 -1.26 13.51
C LEU A 418 -28.34 -1.00 12.39
N ASP A 419 -27.31 -0.19 12.61
CA ASP A 419 -26.38 0.26 11.55
C ASP A 419 -24.87 0.08 11.89
N ASP A 420 -24.51 -0.86 12.77
CA ASP A 420 -23.11 -1.01 13.27
C ASP A 420 -22.25 -2.03 12.50
N ASP A 421 -22.41 -2.13 11.18
CA ASP A 421 -21.58 -3.05 10.36
C ASP A 421 -20.12 -2.55 10.20
N GLY A 422 -19.83 -1.28 10.51
CA GLY A 422 -18.51 -0.67 10.34
C GLY A 422 -17.48 -1.05 11.41
N ASP A 423 -17.93 -1.49 12.59
CA ASP A 423 -17.04 -1.68 13.74
C ASP A 423 -16.22 -2.99 13.64
N HIS A 424 -16.71 -4.00 12.92
CA HIS A 424 -16.05 -5.31 12.78
C HIS A 424 -14.74 -5.27 11.98
N GLU A 425 -14.65 -4.42 10.96
CA GLU A 425 -13.44 -4.31 10.13
C GLU A 425 -12.25 -3.77 10.96
N GLY A 426 -12.55 -2.85 11.90
CA GLY A 426 -11.54 -2.28 12.79
C GLY A 426 -10.87 -3.31 13.70
N ASP A 427 -11.59 -4.35 14.14
CA ASP A 427 -11.00 -5.37 15.02
C ASP A 427 -10.17 -6.38 14.28
N ALA A 428 -10.61 -6.82 13.09
CA ALA A 428 -9.83 -7.73 12.27
C ALA A 428 -8.45 -7.11 11.99
N GLN A 429 -8.43 -5.83 11.61
CA GLN A 429 -7.19 -5.09 11.42
C GLN A 429 -6.39 -4.94 12.74
N ALA A 430 -7.05 -4.69 13.87
CA ALA A 430 -6.37 -4.62 15.18
C ALA A 430 -5.72 -5.95 15.60
N PHE A 431 -6.41 -7.05 15.33
CA PHE A 431 -5.93 -8.40 15.56
C PHE A 431 -4.74 -8.73 14.64
N ASP A 432 -4.82 -8.39 13.36
CA ASP A 432 -3.72 -8.56 12.42
C ASP A 432 -2.47 -7.80 12.87
N ARG A 433 -2.63 -6.53 13.28
CA ARG A 433 -1.52 -5.73 13.84
C ARG A 433 -0.91 -6.37 15.10
N LEU A 434 -1.74 -6.92 15.97
CA LEU A 434 -1.28 -7.64 17.17
C LEU A 434 -0.44 -8.86 16.78
N CYS A 435 -0.93 -9.68 15.86
CA CYS A 435 -0.21 -10.86 15.36
C CYS A 435 1.12 -10.49 14.69
N LEU A 436 1.14 -9.43 13.88
CA LEU A 436 2.35 -8.92 13.26
C LEU A 436 3.36 -8.41 14.30
N ALA A 437 2.92 -7.63 15.28
CA ALA A 437 3.80 -7.13 16.35
C ALA A 437 4.35 -8.27 17.22
N LEU A 438 3.54 -9.28 17.53
CA LEU A 438 3.97 -10.50 18.23
C LEU A 438 4.97 -11.29 17.40
N GLY A 439 4.74 -11.46 16.11
CA GLY A 439 5.67 -12.12 15.19
C GLY A 439 7.03 -11.42 15.16
N LEU A 440 7.04 -10.09 15.05
CA LEU A 440 8.26 -9.29 15.06
C LEU A 440 9.00 -9.43 16.40
N LEU A 441 8.31 -9.33 17.53
CA LEU A 441 8.94 -9.49 18.85
C LEU A 441 9.53 -10.90 19.03
N THR A 442 8.82 -11.93 18.57
CA THR A 442 9.31 -13.31 18.61
C THR A 442 10.59 -13.46 17.78
N ASN A 443 10.65 -12.94 16.54
CA ASN A 443 11.86 -12.97 15.72
C ASN A 443 13.05 -12.32 16.44
N LEU A 444 12.84 -11.14 17.05
CA LEU A 444 13.87 -10.41 17.77
C LEU A 444 14.41 -11.16 18.98
N VAL A 445 13.54 -11.81 19.76
CA VAL A 445 13.93 -12.60 20.94
C VAL A 445 14.62 -13.92 20.53
N GLN A 446 14.24 -14.51 19.40
CA GLN A 446 14.89 -15.73 18.89
C GLN A 446 16.29 -15.46 18.36
N ALA A 447 16.48 -14.37 17.61
CA ALA A 447 17.74 -14.08 16.94
C ALA A 447 18.86 -13.59 17.88
N ASP A 448 18.52 -12.99 19.03
CA ASP A 448 19.47 -12.52 20.03
C ASP A 448 19.13 -13.08 21.41
N GLU A 449 19.94 -14.02 21.89
CA GLU A 449 19.70 -14.71 23.16
C GLU A 449 19.72 -13.80 24.39
N GLY A 450 20.23 -12.56 24.31
CA GLY A 450 20.38 -11.65 25.45
C GLY A 450 19.81 -10.25 25.24
N SER A 451 20.25 -9.52 24.20
CA SER A 451 19.97 -8.09 24.07
C SER A 451 18.48 -7.79 23.98
N ALA A 452 17.73 -8.57 23.19
CA ALA A 452 16.29 -8.42 23.07
C ALA A 452 15.58 -8.63 24.41
N LYS A 453 15.99 -9.63 25.20
CA LYS A 453 15.41 -9.95 26.50
C LYS A 453 15.62 -8.83 27.52
N ASP A 454 16.81 -8.25 27.53
CA ASP A 454 17.15 -7.13 28.40
C ASP A 454 16.42 -5.85 27.99
N LEU A 455 16.30 -5.58 26.68
CA LEU A 455 15.55 -4.43 26.18
C LEU A 455 14.04 -4.56 26.47
N VAL A 456 13.45 -5.74 26.31
CA VAL A 456 12.05 -5.99 26.72
C VAL A 456 11.92 -5.74 28.23
N ARG A 457 12.78 -6.33 29.07
CA ARG A 457 12.76 -6.12 30.52
C ARG A 457 12.93 -4.64 30.91
N ALA A 458 13.76 -3.88 30.21
CA ALA A 458 14.02 -2.47 30.50
C ALA A 458 12.93 -1.53 29.95
N THR A 459 12.09 -2.00 29.04
CA THR A 459 11.05 -1.17 28.42
C THR A 459 9.89 -0.97 29.40
N GLU A 460 9.59 0.30 29.68
CA GLU A 460 8.42 0.71 30.44
C GLU A 460 7.41 1.40 29.53
N PHE A 461 6.13 1.11 29.72
CA PHE A 461 5.06 1.77 28.96
C PHE A 461 3.76 1.84 29.77
N ASP A 462 2.85 2.71 29.35
CA ASP A 462 1.50 2.77 29.91
C ASP A 462 0.53 2.32 28.80
N PRO A 463 -0.29 1.27 29.00
CA PRO A 463 -1.22 0.78 27.98
C PRO A 463 -2.23 1.83 27.49
N SER A 464 -2.53 2.83 28.32
CA SER A 464 -3.43 3.93 28.01
C SER A 464 -2.72 5.14 27.38
N CYS A 465 -1.40 5.07 27.20
CA CYS A 465 -0.61 6.16 26.66
C CYS A 465 -1.01 6.48 25.22
N LYS A 466 -1.34 7.74 24.97
CA LYS A 466 -1.63 8.27 23.62
C LYS A 466 -0.39 8.68 22.84
N ALA A 467 0.80 8.37 23.36
CA ALA A 467 2.09 8.77 22.80
C ALA A 467 2.20 10.29 22.55
N GLU A 468 1.69 11.09 23.48
CA GLU A 468 1.75 12.56 23.37
C GLU A 468 3.17 13.09 23.64
N ARG A 469 3.69 13.88 22.70
CA ARG A 469 4.94 14.64 22.86
C ARG A 469 6.14 13.75 23.21
N ALA A 470 6.74 13.94 24.37
CA ALA A 470 7.88 13.15 24.84
C ALA A 470 7.55 11.65 24.94
N CYS A 471 6.28 11.29 25.17
CA CYS A 471 5.82 9.91 25.19
C CYS A 471 5.91 9.20 23.83
N ALA A 472 6.14 9.93 22.74
CA ALA A 472 6.30 9.36 21.40
C ALA A 472 7.60 8.56 21.23
N ARG A 473 8.64 8.86 22.03
CA ARG A 473 9.92 8.14 21.99
C ARG A 473 10.05 7.12 23.11
N ALA A 474 9.70 7.53 24.32
CA ALA A 474 9.70 6.68 25.51
C ALA A 474 8.55 7.12 26.41
N CYS A 475 7.82 6.19 27.02
CA CYS A 475 6.68 6.54 27.85
C CYS A 475 7.12 7.31 29.11
N HIS A 476 6.46 8.42 29.41
CA HIS A 476 6.69 9.22 30.62
C HIS A 476 5.45 9.30 31.53
N CYS A 477 4.41 8.52 31.26
CA CYS A 477 3.18 8.51 32.06
C CYS A 477 3.45 8.05 33.50
N ALA A 478 2.53 8.37 34.43
CA ALA A 478 2.69 8.00 35.84
C ALA A 478 2.39 6.51 36.11
N ALA A 479 1.49 5.90 35.31
CA ALA A 479 1.06 4.52 35.44
C ALA A 479 1.85 3.56 34.52
N ARG A 480 3.15 3.83 34.34
CA ARG A 480 4.02 2.95 33.57
C ARG A 480 4.14 1.59 34.26
N VAL A 481 4.16 0.56 33.44
CA VAL A 481 4.38 -0.83 33.83
C VAL A 481 5.54 -1.40 33.02
N ASN A 482 6.14 -2.44 33.57
CA ASN A 482 7.17 -3.19 32.85
C ASN A 482 6.56 -3.85 31.59
N ALA A 483 7.31 -3.93 30.49
CA ALA A 483 6.84 -4.58 29.26
C ALA A 483 6.41 -6.03 29.50
N LEU A 484 7.16 -6.80 30.29
CA LEU A 484 6.83 -8.20 30.61
C LEU A 484 5.51 -8.30 31.37
N GLU A 485 5.29 -7.44 32.36
CA GLU A 485 4.02 -7.36 33.10
C GLU A 485 2.87 -6.98 32.16
N GLY A 486 3.10 -6.02 31.26
CA GLY A 486 2.13 -5.62 30.24
C GLY A 486 1.74 -6.77 29.32
N LEU A 487 2.71 -7.53 28.81
CA LEU A 487 2.47 -8.71 27.97
C LEU A 487 1.69 -9.80 28.74
N VAL A 488 1.99 -10.00 30.02
CA VAL A 488 1.23 -10.96 30.86
C VAL A 488 -0.22 -10.52 31.05
N ARG A 489 -0.50 -9.22 31.12
CA ARG A 489 -1.89 -8.71 31.09
C ARG A 489 -2.56 -9.02 29.75
N VAL A 490 -1.86 -8.86 28.61
CA VAL A 490 -2.36 -9.26 27.28
C VAL A 490 -2.73 -10.74 27.24
N TYR A 491 -1.86 -11.59 27.78
CA TYR A 491 -2.13 -13.02 27.87
C TYR A 491 -3.36 -13.32 28.76
N THR A 492 -3.47 -12.64 29.90
CA THR A 492 -4.57 -12.89 30.85
C THR A 492 -5.91 -12.42 30.30
N ASP A 493 -5.94 -11.27 29.62
CA ASP A 493 -7.18 -10.71 29.08
C ASP A 493 -7.72 -11.50 27.86
N HIS A 494 -6.85 -12.21 27.14
CA HIS A 494 -7.25 -13.13 26.07
C HIS A 494 -7.55 -14.54 26.59
N ARG A 495 -7.25 -14.85 27.85
CA ARG A 495 -7.59 -16.15 28.40
C ARG A 495 -9.08 -16.16 28.75
N ALA A 496 -9.87 -16.92 28.00
CA ALA A 496 -11.29 -17.09 28.28
C ALA A 496 -11.49 -17.58 29.73
N PRO A 497 -12.47 -17.03 30.48
CA PRO A 497 -12.88 -17.65 31.73
C PRO A 497 -13.41 -19.06 31.42
N GLU A 498 -13.10 -20.03 32.30
CA GLU A 498 -13.40 -21.46 32.11
C GLU A 498 -14.90 -21.76 31.89
N ASP A 499 -15.78 -20.79 32.14
CA ASP A 499 -17.25 -20.91 32.07
C ASP A 499 -17.88 -20.30 30.80
N THR A 500 -17.12 -19.69 29.89
CA THR A 500 -17.69 -19.13 28.64
C THR A 500 -17.48 -20.09 27.47
N ASP A 501 -18.56 -20.73 27.01
CA ASP A 501 -18.64 -21.61 25.81
C ASP A 501 -18.33 -20.90 24.47
N MET A 502 -17.73 -19.71 24.50
CA MET A 502 -17.36 -18.94 23.30
C MET A 502 -15.91 -19.25 22.94
N ASP A 503 -15.71 -20.29 22.13
CA ASP A 503 -14.44 -20.58 21.44
C ASP A 503 -14.11 -19.41 20.50
N ASP A 504 -13.35 -18.41 20.95
CA ASP A 504 -12.75 -17.40 20.09
C ASP A 504 -11.38 -17.90 19.60
N PRO A 505 -11.24 -18.35 18.34
CA PRO A 505 -9.97 -18.88 17.82
C PRO A 505 -8.85 -17.84 17.89
N GLY A 506 -9.18 -16.55 17.75
CA GLY A 506 -8.20 -15.47 17.83
C GLY A 506 -7.58 -15.37 19.22
N ALA A 507 -8.38 -15.57 20.27
CA ALA A 507 -7.89 -15.59 21.65
C ALA A 507 -6.88 -16.72 21.90
N HIS A 508 -7.15 -17.95 21.40
CA HIS A 508 -6.21 -19.08 21.52
C HIS A 508 -4.91 -18.85 20.74
N ILE A 509 -4.98 -18.22 19.56
CA ILE A 509 -3.79 -17.86 18.78
C ILE A 509 -2.90 -16.89 19.58
N VAL A 510 -3.49 -15.84 20.15
CA VAL A 510 -2.75 -14.82 20.91
C VAL A 510 -2.17 -15.39 22.21
N THR A 511 -2.95 -16.13 23.00
CA THR A 511 -2.47 -16.72 24.26
C THR A 511 -1.38 -17.76 24.01
N GLY A 512 -1.55 -18.58 22.97
CA GLY A 512 -0.56 -19.51 22.47
C GLY A 512 0.77 -18.87 22.11
N HIS A 513 0.73 -17.85 21.25
CA HIS A 513 1.91 -17.14 20.78
C HIS A 513 2.62 -16.40 21.92
N LEU A 514 1.87 -15.78 22.84
CA LEU A 514 2.42 -15.15 24.04
C LEU A 514 3.06 -16.18 24.99
N ALA A 515 2.48 -17.36 25.15
CA ALA A 515 3.05 -18.41 25.99
C ALA A 515 4.39 -18.93 25.42
N VAL A 516 4.47 -19.09 24.09
CA VAL A 516 5.74 -19.40 23.40
C VAL A 516 6.76 -18.28 23.64
N LEU A 517 6.36 -17.03 23.44
CA LEU A 517 7.22 -15.85 23.65
C LEU A 517 7.73 -15.76 25.11
N PHE A 518 6.89 -16.03 26.11
CA PHE A 518 7.33 -16.07 27.52
C PHE A 518 8.35 -17.16 27.76
N GLY A 519 8.16 -18.36 27.21
CA GLY A 519 9.17 -19.41 27.26
C GLY A 519 10.52 -18.94 26.73
N LEU A 520 10.53 -18.25 25.57
CA LEU A 520 11.74 -17.69 24.99
C LEU A 520 12.37 -16.58 25.85
N LEU A 521 11.56 -15.67 26.39
CA LEU A 521 12.02 -14.58 27.26
C LEU A 521 12.59 -15.07 28.60
N MET A 522 12.07 -16.18 29.13
CA MET A 522 12.57 -16.81 30.37
C MET A 522 13.81 -17.68 30.12
N ARG A 523 13.97 -18.24 28.91
CA ARG A 523 15.11 -19.12 28.56
C ARG A 523 16.44 -18.41 28.84
N GLY A 524 17.16 -18.89 29.86
CA GLY A 524 18.48 -18.34 30.24
C GLY A 524 18.43 -16.98 30.94
N SER A 525 17.26 -16.50 31.39
CA SER A 525 17.11 -15.24 32.13
C SER A 525 16.25 -15.41 33.38
N ALA A 526 16.91 -15.60 34.53
CA ALA A 526 16.22 -15.75 35.83
C ALA A 526 15.45 -14.48 36.24
N GLU A 527 15.91 -13.30 35.82
CA GLU A 527 15.24 -12.02 36.08
C GLU A 527 13.90 -11.95 35.33
N ASN A 528 13.90 -12.29 34.04
CA ASN A 528 12.67 -12.34 33.25
C ASN A 528 11.72 -13.44 33.78
N GLU A 529 12.27 -14.59 34.14
CA GLU A 529 11.50 -15.68 34.76
C GLU A 529 10.78 -15.23 36.02
N SER A 530 11.47 -14.54 36.93
CA SER A 530 10.83 -13.99 38.13
C SER A 530 9.71 -13.03 37.78
N ILE A 531 9.96 -12.02 36.94
CA ILE A 531 8.97 -11.00 36.58
C ILE A 531 7.72 -11.63 35.94
N VAL A 532 7.92 -12.52 34.97
CA VAL A 532 6.82 -13.21 34.26
C VAL A 532 6.02 -14.09 35.23
N LEU A 533 6.71 -14.91 36.03
CA LEU A 533 6.04 -15.79 36.99
C LEU A 533 5.37 -15.02 38.13
N ASP A 534 5.88 -13.87 38.54
CA ASP A 534 5.24 -13.04 39.57
C ASP A 534 3.92 -12.44 39.03
N ALA A 535 3.92 -12.00 37.77
CA ALA A 535 2.75 -11.40 37.12
C ALA A 535 1.67 -12.40 36.68
N LEU A 536 2.05 -13.64 36.33
CA LEU A 536 1.10 -14.64 35.80
C LEU A 536 0.01 -15.05 36.82
N PRO A 537 -1.22 -15.32 36.37
CA PRO A 537 -2.30 -15.75 37.25
C PRO A 537 -2.07 -17.18 37.77
N GLY A 538 -2.29 -17.40 39.07
CA GLY A 538 -2.16 -18.70 39.72
C GLY A 538 -1.54 -18.59 41.12
N VAL A 539 -1.89 -19.51 42.02
CA VAL A 539 -1.41 -19.48 43.42
C VAL A 539 0.01 -20.06 43.54
N THR A 540 0.35 -21.03 42.70
CA THR A 540 1.64 -21.73 42.75
C THR A 540 2.38 -21.60 41.43
N ARG A 541 3.71 -21.61 41.50
CA ARG A 541 4.59 -21.64 40.32
C ARG A 541 4.18 -22.74 39.32
N ARG A 542 3.87 -23.94 39.83
CA ARG A 542 3.42 -25.09 39.03
C ARG A 542 2.13 -24.78 38.27
N ALA A 543 1.12 -24.22 38.93
CA ALA A 543 -0.14 -23.87 38.27
C ALA A 543 0.02 -22.79 37.19
N LYS A 544 0.90 -21.81 37.41
CA LYS A 544 1.23 -20.77 36.40
C LYS A 544 1.85 -21.40 35.15
N LEU A 545 2.83 -22.28 35.34
CA LEU A 545 3.53 -22.98 34.25
C LEU A 545 2.64 -24.00 33.53
N ASP A 546 1.77 -24.70 34.25
CA ASP A 546 0.77 -25.60 33.64
C ASP A 546 -0.21 -24.81 32.75
N GLY A 547 -0.60 -23.60 33.15
CA GLY A 547 -1.43 -22.71 32.31
C GLY A 547 -0.74 -22.29 31.01
N LEU A 548 0.56 -21.93 31.07
CA LEU A 548 1.34 -21.65 29.86
C LEU A 548 1.47 -22.89 28.97
N LEU A 549 1.80 -24.05 29.56
CA LEU A 549 1.91 -25.31 28.81
C LEU A 549 0.62 -25.69 28.10
N GLY A 550 -0.53 -25.51 28.75
CA GLY A 550 -1.85 -25.72 28.12
C GLY A 550 -2.01 -24.87 26.87
N SER A 551 -1.76 -23.56 26.98
CA SER A 551 -1.86 -22.62 25.85
C SER A 551 -0.90 -22.97 24.71
N VAL A 552 0.34 -23.36 25.01
CA VAL A 552 1.32 -23.76 23.99
C VAL A 552 0.90 -25.05 23.27
N HIS A 553 0.35 -26.03 23.99
CA HIS A 553 -0.11 -27.28 23.40
C HIS A 553 -1.34 -27.08 22.50
N GLU A 554 -2.31 -26.27 22.93
CA GLU A 554 -3.47 -25.88 22.11
C GLU A 554 -3.01 -25.17 20.84
N PHE A 555 -2.12 -24.18 20.97
CA PHE A 555 -1.56 -23.46 19.83
C PHE A 555 -0.85 -24.36 18.84
N ALA A 556 0.01 -25.28 19.31
CA ALA A 556 0.69 -26.25 18.46
C ALA A 556 -0.31 -27.17 17.74
N GLY A 557 -1.42 -27.52 18.40
CA GLY A 557 -2.52 -28.27 17.81
C GLY A 557 -3.21 -27.50 16.68
N LEU A 558 -3.65 -26.27 16.96
CA LEU A 558 -4.32 -25.39 16.01
C LEU A 558 -3.43 -25.05 14.81
N TYR A 559 -2.16 -24.71 15.04
CA TYR A 559 -1.20 -24.40 13.98
C TYR A 559 -0.97 -25.61 13.07
N ARG A 560 -0.83 -26.81 13.64
CA ARG A 560 -0.70 -28.04 12.86
C ARG A 560 -1.93 -28.30 12.01
N GLU A 561 -3.12 -28.10 12.56
CA GLU A 561 -4.37 -28.25 11.80
C GLU A 561 -4.48 -27.24 10.66
N PHE A 562 -4.19 -25.96 10.94
CA PHE A 562 -4.17 -24.89 9.94
C PHE A 562 -3.21 -25.22 8.80
N MET A 563 -1.97 -25.60 9.12
CA MET A 563 -0.96 -25.99 8.13
C MET A 563 -1.39 -27.22 7.31
N MET A 564 -2.10 -28.17 7.92
CA MET A 564 -2.68 -29.31 7.19
C MET A 564 -3.76 -28.88 6.20
N ARG A 565 -4.64 -27.91 6.55
CA ARG A 565 -5.67 -27.38 5.64
C ARG A 565 -5.04 -26.61 4.48
N VAL A 566 -4.06 -25.74 4.76
CA VAL A 566 -3.31 -25.00 3.73
C VAL A 566 -2.61 -25.96 2.76
N ALA A 567 -1.95 -27.00 3.28
CA ALA A 567 -1.28 -28.00 2.45
C ALA A 567 -2.23 -28.84 1.58
N ARG A 568 -3.51 -28.96 1.98
CA ARG A 568 -4.56 -29.62 1.18
C ARG A 568 -5.16 -28.70 0.12
N GLY A 569 -4.87 -27.40 0.15
CA GLY A 569 -5.46 -26.41 -0.75
C GLY A 569 -6.93 -26.11 -0.44
N GLU A 570 -7.45 -26.53 0.71
CA GLU A 570 -8.87 -26.40 1.11
C GLU A 570 -9.28 -24.95 1.47
N GLY A 571 -8.45 -23.95 1.14
CA GLY A 571 -8.64 -22.56 1.57
C GLY A 571 -9.13 -21.60 0.47
N LYS A 572 -9.55 -22.08 -0.69
CA LYS A 572 -9.86 -21.18 -1.83
C LYS A 572 -11.14 -21.42 -2.63
N ASP A 573 -11.89 -22.49 -2.43
CA ASP A 573 -12.89 -22.91 -3.42
C ASP A 573 -14.26 -23.29 -2.83
N ASP A 574 -14.99 -22.37 -2.18
CA ASP A 574 -16.40 -22.66 -1.80
C ASP A 574 -17.42 -21.52 -2.05
N GLU A 575 -17.06 -20.39 -2.66
CA GLU A 575 -18.03 -19.31 -2.96
C GLU A 575 -18.38 -19.10 -4.45
N GLU A 576 -17.74 -19.78 -5.39
CA GLU A 576 -18.05 -19.61 -6.82
C GLU A 576 -18.11 -20.95 -7.57
N ALA A 577 -19.17 -21.73 -7.35
CA ALA A 577 -19.50 -22.85 -8.25
C ALA A 577 -21.02 -23.08 -8.30
N ASP A 578 -21.74 -22.15 -8.91
CA ASP A 578 -23.01 -22.46 -9.57
C ASP A 578 -22.91 -22.08 -11.05
N GLY A 579 -22.69 -23.10 -11.89
CA GLY A 579 -22.99 -23.11 -13.32
C GLY A 579 -21.82 -22.86 -14.29
N ASP A 580 -21.27 -23.91 -14.87
CA ASP A 580 -21.56 -24.34 -16.26
C ASP A 580 -20.50 -25.36 -16.74
N ASP A 581 -20.99 -26.44 -17.35
CA ASP A 581 -20.24 -27.61 -17.78
C ASP A 581 -19.33 -27.30 -18.98
N GLY A 582 -18.02 -27.54 -18.84
CA GLY A 582 -17.05 -27.34 -19.92
C GLY A 582 -15.82 -28.24 -19.81
N ASP A 583 -15.98 -29.49 -20.25
CA ASP A 583 -14.98 -30.56 -20.31
C ASP A 583 -13.69 -30.13 -21.06
N GLY A 584 -12.55 -30.10 -20.35
CA GLY A 584 -11.27 -29.64 -20.88
C GLY A 584 -10.07 -30.10 -20.05
N ALA A 585 -9.63 -31.33 -20.25
CA ALA A 585 -8.49 -31.94 -19.58
C ALA A 585 -7.13 -31.29 -19.97
N THR A 586 -6.49 -30.61 -19.02
CA THR A 586 -5.05 -30.27 -19.09
C THR A 586 -4.35 -30.56 -17.77
N ARG A 587 -3.65 -31.69 -17.74
CA ARG A 587 -2.62 -32.03 -16.74
C ARG A 587 -1.39 -31.16 -16.96
N GLY A 588 -1.16 -30.18 -16.08
CA GLY A 588 0.08 -29.40 -16.00
C GLY A 588 0.81 -29.66 -14.69
N LEU A 589 1.80 -30.55 -14.72
CA LEU A 589 2.79 -30.74 -13.65
C LEU A 589 3.80 -29.58 -13.71
N GLY A 590 3.93 -28.77 -12.66
CA GLY A 590 4.82 -27.61 -12.68
C GLY A 590 5.12 -26.96 -11.33
N ARG A 591 5.76 -27.71 -10.42
CA ARG A 591 6.85 -27.25 -9.53
C ARG A 591 6.74 -25.83 -8.90
N GLY A 592 5.75 -25.61 -8.02
CA GLY A 592 5.70 -24.47 -7.09
C GLY A 592 6.62 -24.68 -5.87
N GLY A 593 7.95 -24.57 -6.05
CA GLY A 593 8.93 -25.19 -5.15
C GLY A 593 9.71 -24.32 -4.17
N SER A 594 9.51 -23.00 -4.09
CA SER A 594 10.41 -22.13 -3.31
C SER A 594 9.74 -21.42 -2.13
N VAL A 595 8.58 -20.79 -2.32
CA VAL A 595 7.92 -20.01 -1.25
C VAL A 595 7.09 -20.91 -0.31
N ASP A 596 6.52 -21.97 -0.86
CA ASP A 596 5.85 -23.04 -0.10
C ASP A 596 6.81 -23.82 0.82
N ARG A 597 8.12 -23.61 0.69
CA ARG A 597 9.17 -24.15 1.56
C ARG A 597 9.45 -23.28 2.78
N ALA A 598 9.42 -21.95 2.65
CA ALA A 598 9.68 -21.04 3.77
C ALA A 598 8.57 -21.10 4.84
N VAL A 599 7.33 -21.40 4.45
CA VAL A 599 6.21 -21.66 5.39
C VAL A 599 6.19 -23.13 5.86
N ARG A 600 6.84 -24.06 5.13
CA ARG A 600 6.96 -25.50 5.49
C ARG A 600 8.11 -25.81 6.43
N ASP A 601 9.20 -25.07 6.38
CA ASP A 601 10.41 -25.40 7.13
C ASP A 601 10.35 -24.83 8.55
N GLY A 602 9.58 -25.51 9.41
CA GLY A 602 9.99 -26.01 10.74
C GLY A 602 10.55 -25.07 11.83
N ALA A 603 10.79 -23.78 11.59
CA ALA A 603 11.31 -22.87 12.61
C ALA A 603 10.33 -22.73 13.78
N SER A 604 9.01 -22.68 13.50
CA SER A 604 8.00 -22.56 14.56
C SER A 604 7.79 -23.86 15.35
N GLU A 605 7.80 -25.04 14.72
CA GLU A 605 7.56 -26.31 15.42
C GLU A 605 8.75 -26.69 16.31
N GLY A 606 9.98 -26.52 15.83
CA GLY A 606 11.19 -26.75 16.63
C GLY A 606 11.26 -25.82 17.83
N VAL A 607 11.04 -24.52 17.61
CA VAL A 607 11.00 -23.52 18.70
C VAL A 607 9.91 -23.83 19.71
N THR A 608 8.71 -24.20 19.25
CA THR A 608 7.59 -24.52 20.14
C THR A 608 7.90 -25.73 21.01
N GLN A 609 8.50 -26.78 20.43
CA GLN A 609 8.91 -27.97 21.17
C GLN A 609 9.99 -27.66 22.20
N ASP A 610 11.01 -26.88 21.83
CA ASP A 610 12.04 -26.38 22.75
C ASP A 610 11.44 -25.61 23.95
N VAL A 611 10.43 -24.78 23.69
CA VAL A 611 9.73 -24.02 24.73
C VAL A 611 8.91 -24.96 25.63
N ILE A 612 8.22 -25.96 25.07
CA ILE A 612 7.50 -26.97 25.86
C ILE A 612 8.47 -27.68 26.82
N GLU A 613 9.61 -28.15 26.32
CA GLU A 613 10.62 -28.85 27.13
C GLU A 613 11.18 -27.95 28.24
N LEU A 614 11.44 -26.68 27.92
CA LEU A 614 11.87 -25.68 28.90
C LEU A 614 10.82 -25.47 29.99
N LEU A 615 9.57 -25.21 29.62
CA LEU A 615 8.49 -24.94 30.57
C LEU A 615 8.21 -26.15 31.46
N GLN A 616 8.28 -27.37 30.92
CA GLN A 616 8.19 -28.62 31.69
C GLN A 616 9.33 -28.73 32.70
N LYS A 617 10.57 -28.45 32.28
CA LYS A 617 11.74 -28.45 33.17
C LYS A 617 11.60 -27.43 34.31
N LEU A 618 11.12 -26.22 34.01
CA LEU A 618 10.89 -25.16 35.02
C LEU A 618 9.75 -25.49 35.99
N ARG A 619 8.81 -26.34 35.59
CA ARG A 619 7.66 -26.78 36.39
C ARG A 619 8.04 -27.89 37.36
N ASP A 620 8.90 -28.80 36.92
CA ASP A 620 9.25 -30.01 37.65
C ASP A 620 10.54 -29.87 38.50
N GLY A 621 11.32 -28.80 38.26
CA GLY A 621 12.41 -28.36 39.14
C GLY A 621 11.94 -27.37 40.19
#